data_AF-K2CBZ2-F1
#
_entry.id   AF-K2CBZ2-F1
#
_cell.length_a   1.000
_cell.length_b   1.000
_cell.length_c   1.000
_cell.angle_alpha   90.00
_cell.angle_beta   90.00
_cell.angle_gamma   90.00
#
_symmetry.space_group_name_H-M   'P 1'
#
loop_
_entity.id
_entity.type
_entity.pdbx_description
1 polymer ?
#
loop_
_entity_poly.entity_id
_entity_poly.type
_entity_poly.pdbx_seq_one_letter_code
_entity_poly.pdbx_strand_id
1 'polypeptide(L)' 'MKKLTRDLIDLTLKFNGTFFLPYQLYFTNEQLHKAYPNVNAFFALKREYDPTLFFMNKFYAKYGQ' A
#
# COMPACT_ATOMS: atom_id res chain seq x y z
N MET A 1 16.26 3.91 8.56
CA MET A 1 15.61 3.49 7.30
C MET A 1 14.17 3.98 7.15
N LYS A 2 13.24 3.71 8.08
CA LYS A 2 11.81 4.11 7.95
C LYS A 2 11.56 5.58 7.58
N LYS A 3 12.21 6.54 8.25
CA LYS A 3 12.07 7.97 7.94
C LYS A 3 12.53 8.28 6.51
N LEU A 4 13.76 7.89 6.18
CA LEU A 4 14.34 8.07 4.85
C LEU A 4 13.45 7.49 3.74
N THR A 5 12.92 6.28 3.91
CA THR A 5 12.00 5.68 2.93
C THR A 5 10.75 6.52 2.72
N ARG A 6 10.15 7.07 3.78
CA ARG A 6 8.98 7.94 3.67
C ARG A 6 9.30 9.24 2.96
N ASP A 7 10.42 9.87 3.31
CA ASP A 7 10.86 11.11 2.68
C ASP A 7 11.08 10.92 1.17
N LEU A 8 11.66 9.77 0.76
CA LEU A 8 11.82 9.42 -0.67
C LEU A 8 10.47 9.18 -1.36
N ILE A 9 9.52 8.53 -0.70
CA ILE A 9 8.18 8.32 -1.25
C ILE A 9 7.45 9.65 -1.43
N ASP A 10 7.53 10.56 -0.47
CA ASP A 10 6.92 11.88 -0.59
C ASP A 10 7.51 12.67 -1.78
N LEU A 11 8.82 12.58 -2.00
CA LEU A 11 9.48 13.16 -3.16
C LEU A 11 8.98 12.54 -4.47
N THR A 12 8.89 11.22 -4.55
CA THR A 12 8.36 10.51 -5.72
C THR A 12 6.92 10.92 -6.02
N LEU A 13 6.06 10.97 -5.00
CA LEU A 13 4.65 11.36 -5.13
C LEU A 13 4.49 12.82 -5.59
N LYS A 14 5.39 13.72 -5.19
CA LYS A 14 5.40 15.12 -5.65
C LYS A 14 5.51 15.24 -7.18
N PHE A 15 6.15 14.27 -7.83
CA PHE A 15 6.31 14.22 -9.29
C PHE A 15 5.38 13.19 -9.94
N ASN A 16 4.25 12.88 -9.31
CA ASN A 16 3.25 11.91 -9.80
C ASN A 16 3.82 10.50 -10.06
N GLY A 17 4.95 10.17 -9.41
CA GLY A 17 5.53 8.85 -9.45
C GLY A 17 4.85 7.87 -8.49
N THR A 18 5.30 6.62 -8.52
CA THR A 18 4.90 5.58 -7.59
C THR A 18 6.11 4.76 -7.14
N PHE A 19 5.92 3.84 -6.20
CA PHE A 19 6.96 2.95 -5.71
C PHE A 19 6.49 1.50 -5.80
N PHE A 20 7.40 0.58 -6.12
CA PHE A 20 7.11 -0.85 -6.07
C PHE A 20 6.85 -1.28 -4.63
N LEU A 21 5.78 -2.06 -4.38
CA LEU A 21 5.41 -2.56 -3.05
C LEU A 21 6.58 -3.35 -2.42
N PRO A 22 7.32 -2.74 -1.48
CA PRO A 22 8.54 -3.32 -0.95
C PRO A 22 8.22 -4.27 0.20
N TYR A 23 9.13 -5.21 0.49
CA TYR A 23 9.04 -6.09 1.67
C TYR A 23 8.98 -5.30 2.99
N GLN A 24 9.64 -4.14 3.05
CA GLN A 24 9.60 -3.25 4.20
C GLN A 24 8.45 -2.25 4.07
N LEU A 25 7.38 -2.49 4.83
CA LEU A 25 6.16 -1.68 4.81
C LEU A 25 6.33 -0.37 5.60
N TYR A 26 7.28 0.47 5.21
CA TYR A 26 7.58 1.73 5.92
C TYR A 26 6.67 2.90 5.53
N PHE A 27 6.01 2.82 4.39
CA PHE A 27 5.08 3.83 3.90
C PHE A 27 3.82 3.97 4.76
N THR A 28 3.19 5.15 4.74
CA THR A 28 1.93 5.42 5.45
C THR A 28 0.71 4.99 4.64
N ASN A 29 -0.47 4.99 5.27
CA ASN A 29 -1.73 4.83 4.56
C ASN A 29 -1.92 5.92 3.50
N GLU A 30 -1.68 7.20 3.83
CA GLU A 30 -1.84 8.26 2.81
C GLU A 30 -0.87 8.10 1.64
N GLN A 31 0.37 7.70 1.91
CA GLN A 31 1.35 7.43 0.86
C GLN A 31 0.91 6.27 -0.04
N LEU A 32 0.32 5.21 0.53
CA LEU A 32 -0.25 4.10 -0.24
C LEU A 32 -1.40 4.58 -1.14
N HIS A 33 -2.37 5.31 -0.59
CA HIS A 33 -3.52 5.78 -1.36
C HIS A 33 -3.14 6.77 -2.47
N LYS A 34 -2.15 7.63 -2.21
CA LYS A 34 -1.60 8.54 -3.25
C LYS A 34 -0.87 7.78 -4.35
N ALA A 35 -0.06 6.78 -3.99
CA ALA A 35 0.71 5.98 -4.95
C ALA A 35 -0.17 4.99 -5.74
N TYR A 36 -1.27 4.53 -5.13
CA TYR A 36 -2.20 3.52 -5.66
C TYR A 36 -3.66 3.95 -5.41
N PRO A 37 -4.23 4.84 -6.24
CA PRO A 37 -5.59 5.35 -6.05
C PRO A 37 -6.67 4.27 -6.02
N ASN A 38 -6.46 3.16 -6.74
CA ASN A 38 -7.40 2.04 -6.83
C ASN A 38 -7.22 0.98 -5.73
N VAL A 39 -6.36 1.23 -4.73
CA VAL A 39 -6.07 0.23 -3.68
C VAL A 39 -7.31 -0.17 -2.88
N ASN A 40 -8.26 0.74 -2.67
CA ASN A 40 -9.52 0.44 -1.98
C ASN A 40 -10.42 -0.49 -2.80
N ALA A 41 -10.48 -0.29 -4.11
CA ALA A 41 -11.20 -1.19 -5.01
C ALA A 41 -10.54 -2.59 -5.01
N PHE A 42 -9.21 -2.64 -5.00
CA PHE A 42 -8.48 -3.90 -4.83
C PHE A 42 -8.83 -4.61 -3.51
N PHE A 43 -8.85 -3.90 -2.38
CA PHE A 43 -9.23 -4.50 -1.09
C PHE A 43 -10.68 -4.97 -1.06
N ALA A 44 -11.60 -4.21 -1.67
CA ALA A 44 -13.00 -4.61 -1.80
C ALA A 44 -13.16 -5.90 -2.62
N LEU A 45 -12.55 -5.94 -3.82
CA LEU A 45 -12.55 -7.14 -4.66
C LEU A 45 -11.90 -8.32 -3.95
N LYS A 46 -10.80 -8.11 -3.22
CA LYS A 46 -10.19 -9.19 -2.45
C LYS A 46 -11.17 -9.79 -1.42
N ARG A 47 -11.97 -8.99 -0.73
CA ARG A 47 -12.99 -9.51 0.21
C ARG A 47 -14.13 -10.25 -0.50
N GLU A 48 -14.46 -9.86 -1.72
CA GLU A 48 -15.45 -10.55 -2.56
C GLU A 48 -14.96 -11.94 -2.98
N TYR A 49 -13.72 -12.05 -3.47
CA TYR A 49 -13.17 -13.30 -4.01
C TYR A 49 -12.48 -14.19 -2.97
N ASP A 50 -12.10 -13.64 -1.81
CA ASP A 50 -11.47 -14.37 -0.70
C ASP A 50 -12.18 -14.02 0.63
N PRO A 51 -13.46 -14.43 0.79
CA PRO A 51 -14.29 -14.02 1.92
C PRO A 51 -13.79 -14.55 3.28
N THR A 52 -13.04 -15.65 3.28
CA THR A 52 -12.40 -16.19 4.49
C THR A 52 -11.02 -15.58 4.76
N LEU A 53 -10.55 -14.68 3.90
CA LEU A 53 -9.22 -14.07 3.95
C LEU A 53 -8.11 -15.14 4.05
N PHE A 54 -8.19 -16.19 3.24
CA PHE A 54 -7.20 -17.26 3.21
C PHE A 54 -5.85 -16.77 2.64
N PHE A 55 -5.87 -15.91 1.62
CA PHE A 55 -4.66 -15.41 0.97
C PHE A 55 -4.15 -14.14 1.66
N MET A 56 -3.37 -14.31 2.72
CA MET A 56 -2.85 -13.21 3.54
C MET A 56 -1.35 -12.98 3.36
N ASN A 57 -0.95 -11.71 3.44
CA ASN A 57 0.44 -11.31 3.56
C ASN A 57 0.55 -10.09 4.48
N LYS A 58 1.78 -9.68 4.82
CA LYS A 58 2.02 -8.53 5.71
C LYS A 58 1.47 -7.22 5.16
N PHE A 59 1.45 -7.05 3.83
CA PHE A 59 0.89 -5.87 3.18
C PHE A 59 -0.62 -5.78 3.42
N TYR A 60 -1.35 -6.82 3.08
CA TYR A 60 -2.80 -6.84 3.24
C TYR A 60 -3.20 -6.80 4.72
N ALA A 61 -2.48 -7.51 5.60
CA ALA A 61 -2.72 -7.44 7.05
C ALA A 61 -2.57 -6.02 7.62
N LYS A 62 -1.71 -5.19 7.02
CA LYS A 62 -1.42 -3.84 7.49
C LYS A 62 -2.31 -2.77 6.87
N TYR A 63 -2.69 -2.94 5.60
CA TYR A 63 -3.34 -1.90 4.81
C TYR A 63 -4.74 -2.29 4.29
N GLY A 64 -5.08 -3.58 4.30
CA GLY A 64 -6.31 -4.11 3.69
C GLY A 64 -7.56 -4.04 4.58
N GLN A 65 -7.46 -3.41 5.75
CA GLN A 65 -8.61 -3.12 6.63
C GLN A 65 -9.19 -1.76 6.31
#